data_AF-A0A8T6Y4Z1-F1
#
_entry.id   AF-A0A8T6Y4Z1-F1
#
_cell.length_a   1.000
_cell.length_b   1.000
_cell.length_c   1.000
_cell.angle_alpha   90.00
_cell.angle_beta   90.00
_cell.angle_gamma   90.00
#
_symmetry.space_group_name_H-M   'P 1'
#
loop_
_entity.id
_entity.type
_entity.pdbx_description
1 polymer ?
#
loop_
_entity_poly.entity_id
_entity_poly.type
_entity_poly.pdbx_seq_one_letter_code
_entity_poly.pdbx_strand_id
1 'polypeptide(L)' 'MPIEHRESTRAEHIRGTVTDLVAKFLYYDRKEDEELPVGEIEAAIRCGEISVDEICELFSSGVRENIR' A
#
# COMPACT_ATOMS: atom_id res chain seq x y z
N MET A 1 -23.15 -4.98 -27.40
CA MET A 1 -22.36 -5.99 -26.67
C MET A 1 -22.79 -5.90 -25.21
N PRO A 2 -23.43 -6.93 -24.62
CA PRO A 2 -23.77 -6.88 -23.22
C PRO A 2 -22.47 -6.93 -22.40
N ILE A 3 -22.31 -5.97 -21.50
CA ILE A 3 -21.19 -5.93 -20.56
C ILE A 3 -21.52 -6.97 -19.48
N GLU A 4 -20.99 -8.18 -19.62
CA GLU A 4 -21.09 -9.21 -18.60
C GLU A 4 -20.48 -8.66 -17.29
N HIS A 5 -21.33 -8.37 -16.31
CA HIS A 5 -20.90 -8.03 -14.96
C HIS A 5 -20.44 -9.34 -14.32
N ARG A 6 -19.15 -9.64 -14.46
CA ARG A 6 -18.53 -10.72 -13.70
C ARG A 6 -18.44 -10.26 -12.25
N GLU A 7 -19.17 -10.92 -11.35
CA GLU A 7 -19.06 -10.64 -9.93
C GLU A 7 -17.60 -10.80 -9.50
N SER A 8 -17.04 -9.75 -8.91
CA SER A 8 -15.68 -9.75 -8.40
C SER A 8 -15.57 -10.80 -7.29
N THR A 9 -14.60 -11.69 -7.43
CA THR A 9 -14.29 -12.72 -6.46
C THR A 9 -13.76 -12.10 -5.17
N ARG A 10 -13.88 -12.84 -4.05
CA ARG A 10 -13.26 -12.44 -2.78
C ARG A 10 -11.76 -12.13 -2.92
N ALA A 11 -11.05 -12.87 -3.77
CA ALA A 11 -9.64 -12.65 -4.03
C ALA A 11 -9.37 -11.31 -4.75
N GLU A 12 -10.24 -10.92 -5.70
CA GLU A 12 -10.15 -9.62 -6.38
C GLU A 12 -10.42 -8.46 -5.42
N HIS A 13 -11.41 -8.60 -4.53
CA HIS A 13 -11.65 -7.61 -3.47
C HIS A 13 -10.44 -7.46 -2.53
N ILE A 14 -9.84 -8.57 -2.09
CA ILE A 14 -8.63 -8.52 -1.25
C ILE A 14 -7.49 -7.80 -1.97
N ARG A 15 -7.28 -8.07 -3.26
CA ARG A 15 -6.26 -7.40 -4.07
C ARG A 15 -6.53 -5.90 -4.19
N GLY A 16 -7.78 -5.53 -4.44
CA GLY A 16 -8.21 -4.11 -4.49
C GLY A 16 -7.90 -3.39 -3.18
N THR A 17 -8.25 -3.99 -2.04
CA THR A 17 -7.94 -3.41 -0.72
C THR A 17 -6.43 -3.23 -0.51
N VAL A 18 -5.60 -4.18 -0.93
CA VAL A 18 -4.14 -4.04 -0.85
C VAL A 18 -3.64 -2.89 -1.74
N THR A 19 -4.15 -2.77 -2.97
CA THR A 19 -3.81 -1.65 -3.86
C THR A 19 -4.21 -0.30 -3.26
N ASP A 20 -5.40 -0.20 -2.69
CA ASP A 20 -5.89 1.02 -2.03
C ASP A 20 -5.02 1.38 -0.82
N LEU A 21 -4.60 0.39 -0.04
CA LEU A 21 -3.72 0.59 1.10
C LEU A 21 -2.35 1.15 0.68
N VAL A 22 -1.76 0.63 -0.40
CA VAL A 22 -0.50 1.14 -0.95
C VAL A 22 -0.67 2.57 -1.45
N ALA A 23 -1.78 2.87 -2.14
CA ALA A 23 -2.05 4.23 -2.62
C ALA A 23 -2.24 5.23 -1.47
N LYS A 24 -2.85 4.81 -0.37
CA LYS A 24 -2.94 5.63 0.85
C LYS A 24 -1.57 5.87 1.47
N PHE A 25 -0.79 4.81 1.65
CA PHE A 25 0.54 4.86 2.25
C PHE A 25 1.48 5.82 1.54
N LEU A 26 1.52 5.77 0.20
CA LEU A 26 2.44 6.58 -0.61
C LEU A 26 1.89 7.96 -1.00
N TYR A 27 0.56 8.13 -1.00
CA TYR A 27 -0.03 9.33 -1.59
C TYR A 27 -1.19 9.90 -0.79
N TYR A 28 -2.33 9.19 -0.68
CA TYR A 28 -3.55 9.84 -0.20
C TYR A 28 -3.47 10.32 1.25
N ASP A 29 -2.90 9.52 2.15
CA ASP A 29 -2.77 9.89 3.56
C ASP A 29 -1.64 10.90 3.79
N ARG A 30 -0.73 11.05 2.81
CA ARG A 30 0.43 11.95 2.87
C ARG A 30 0.12 13.38 2.44
N LYS A 31 -1.05 13.64 1.85
CA LYS A 31 -1.41 14.97 1.35
C LYS A 31 -1.51 16.04 2.44
N GLU A 32 -1.96 15.62 3.61
CA GLU A 32 -2.18 16.50 4.77
C GLU A 32 -1.21 16.16 5.92
N ASP A 33 -0.20 15.33 5.65
CA ASP A 33 0.80 14.90 6.63
C ASP A 33 1.98 15.88 6.59
N GLU A 34 2.10 16.74 7.60
CA GLU A 34 3.14 17.77 7.67
C GLU A 34 4.53 17.19 7.96
N GLU A 35 4.60 16.03 8.63
CA GLU A 35 5.86 15.39 9.01
C GLU A 35 6.38 14.44 7.93
N LEU A 36 5.47 13.76 7.22
CA LEU A 36 5.79 12.86 6.13
C LEU A 36 4.92 13.18 4.89
N PRO A 37 5.13 14.32 4.23
CA PRO A 37 4.36 14.71 3.06
C PRO A 37 4.60 13.81 1.84
N VAL A 38 3.76 14.00 0.81
CA VAL A 38 3.87 13.28 -0.47
C VAL A 38 5.28 13.39 -1.05
N GLY A 39 5.90 12.26 -1.37
CA GLY A 39 7.23 12.19 -1.98
C GLY A 39 8.39 11.97 -1.00
N GLU A 40 8.17 12.15 0.32
CA GLU A 40 9.23 11.99 1.33
C GLU A 40 9.62 10.52 1.53
N ILE A 41 8.67 9.58 1.42
CA ILE A 41 8.99 8.14 1.47
C ILE A 41 9.93 7.78 0.30
N GLU A 42 9.62 8.26 -0.90
CA GLU A 42 10.48 8.05 -2.06
C GLU A 42 11.82 8.77 -1.92
N ALA A 43 11.87 9.92 -1.24
CA ALA A 43 13.12 10.63 -0.93
C ALA A 43 13.99 9.81 0.05
N ALA A 44 13.41 9.33 1.14
CA ALA A 44 14.09 8.47 2.12
C ALA A 44 14.65 7.20 1.46
N ILE A 45 13.89 6.59 0.54
CA ILE A 45 14.37 5.44 -0.26
C ILE A 45 15.57 5.83 -1.14
N ARG A 46 15.52 6.98 -1.83
CA ARG A 46 16.64 7.46 -2.67
C ARG A 46 17.88 7.82 -1.85
N CYS A 47 17.70 8.34 -0.64
CA CYS A 47 18.77 8.68 0.29
C CYS A 47 19.37 7.45 1.00
N GLY A 48 18.70 6.29 0.93
CA GLY A 48 19.13 5.06 1.58
C GLY A 48 18.82 5.01 3.07
N GLU A 49 17.90 5.84 3.56
CA GLU A 49 17.44 5.84 4.96
C GLU A 49 16.59 4.61 5.28
N ILE A 50 15.85 4.12 4.28
CA ILE A 50 15.08 2.88 4.32
C ILE A 50 15.05 2.26 2.91
N SER A 51 14.97 0.94 2.81
CA SER A 51 14.85 0.24 1.53
C SER A 51 13.42 -0.20 1.23
N VAL A 52 13.09 -0.40 -0.05
CA VAL A 52 11.79 -0.99 -0.45
C VAL A 52 11.60 -2.37 0.17
N ASP A 53 12.67 -3.18 0.23
CA ASP A 53 12.62 -4.53 0.79
C ASP A 53 12.30 -4.49 2.30
N GLU A 54 12.89 -3.55 3.05
CA GLU A 54 12.59 -3.35 4.47
C GLU A 54 11.12 -2.95 4.70
N ILE A 55 10.58 -2.05 3.88
CA ILE A 55 9.15 -1.68 3.93
C ILE A 55 8.27 -2.91 3.66
N CYS A 56 8.60 -3.69 2.64
CA CYS A 56 7.86 -4.91 2.30
C CYS A 56 7.94 -5.96 3.43
N GLU A 57 9.10 -6.11 4.07
CA GLU A 57 9.29 -7.02 5.18
C GLU A 57 8.43 -6.60 6.39
N LEU A 58 8.49 -5.33 6.80
CA LEU A 58 7.66 -4.76 7.86
C LEU A 58 6.17 -4.99 7.60
N PHE A 59 5.71 -4.71 6.37
CA PHE A 59 4.31 -4.93 6.00
C PHE A 59 3.93 -6.42 6.10
N SER A 60 4.75 -7.29 5.53
CA SER A 60 4.47 -8.73 5.50
C SER A 60 4.49 -9.37 6.89
N SER A 61 5.41 -8.95 7.76
CA SER A 61 5.48 -9.39 9.15
C SER A 61 4.26 -8.93 9.94
N GLY A 62 3.88 -7.65 9.81
CA GLY A 62 2.68 -7.11 10.44
C GLY A 62 1.40 -7.86 10.04
N VAL A 63 1.25 -8.22 8.76
CA VAL A 63 0.11 -9.05 8.31
C VAL A 63 0.16 -10.45 8.95
N ARG A 64 1.31 -11.13 8.92
CA ARG A 64 1.44 -12.51 9.45
C ARG A 64 1.16 -12.58 10.95
N GLU A 65 1.65 -11.61 11.72
CA GLU A 65 1.46 -11.55 13.18
C GLU A 65 0.00 -11.31 13.60
N ASN A 66 -0.81 -10.73 12.72
CA ASN A 66 -2.18 -10.33 13.03
C ASN A 66 -3.26 -11.22 12.39
N ILE A 67 -2.88 -12.20 11.58
CA ILE A 67 -3.82 -13.24 11.12
C ILE A 67 -4.15 -14.14 12.31
N ARG A 68 -5.46 -14.29 12.59
CA ARG A 68 -5.99 -15.12 13.67
C ARG A 68 -6.49 -16.46 13.15
#